data_AF-A0A348V5Y7-F1
#
_entry.id   AF-A0A348V5Y7-F1
#
_cell.length_a   1.000
_cell.length_b   1.000
_cell.length_c   1.000
_cell.angle_alpha   90.00
_cell.angle_beta   90.00
_cell.angle_gamma   90.00
#
_symmetry.space_group_name_H-M   'P 1'
#
loop_
_entity.id
_entity.type
_entity.pdbx_description
1 polymer ?
#
loop_
_entity_poly.entity_id
_entity_poly.type
_entity_poly.pdbx_seq_one_letter_code
_entity_poly.pdbx_strand_id
1 'polypeptide(L)'
;MIDEEKLLEELRNPLTSRKGFAALVSEYSERLYWQIRKMVLSHDDANDILQDVFIKAWTNLDNFRGESKLTTWLYRIAINESITFLNKKRIQNNISIDDDDTFLLNTIESDEYFDGDEAQKLLQK
;
A
#
# COMPACT_ATOMS: atom_id res chain seq x y z
N MET A 1 1.94 18.82 1.89
CA MET A 1 2.30 17.83 2.92
C MET A 1 1.36 18.01 4.08
N ILE A 2 0.43 17.08 4.23
CA ILE A 2 -0.43 16.98 5.41
C ILE A 2 0.45 16.67 6.63
N ASP A 3 0.09 17.22 7.78
CA ASP A 3 0.65 16.83 9.06
C ASP A 3 0.21 15.40 9.40
N GLU A 4 1.14 14.45 9.27
CA GLU A 4 0.88 13.02 9.44
C GLU A 4 0.45 12.67 10.87
N GLU A 5 0.98 13.38 11.88
CA GLU A 5 0.61 13.17 13.28
C GLU A 5 -0.85 13.55 13.51
N LYS A 6 -1.26 14.73 13.02
CA LYS A 6 -2.65 15.17 13.06
C LYS A 6 -3.58 14.24 12.28
N LEU A 7 -3.14 13.74 11.12
CA LEU A 7 -3.92 12.79 10.32
C LEU A 7 -4.15 11.49 11.10
N LEU A 8 -3.12 10.98 11.77
CA LEU A 8 -3.22 9.77 12.60
C LEU A 8 -4.15 9.96 13.81
N GLU A 9 -4.13 11.13 14.44
CA GLU A 9 -5.10 11.47 15.50
C GLU A 9 -6.54 11.45 14.96
N GLU A 10 -6.79 12.08 13.81
CA GLU A 10 -8.11 12.10 13.18
C GLU A 10 -8.58 10.68 12.80
N LEU A 11 -7.68 9.82 12.34
CA LEU A 11 -7.95 8.42 11.96
C LEU A 11 -8.29 7.53 13.16
N ARG A 12 -7.66 7.75 14.32
CA ARG A 12 -7.89 6.98 15.55
C ARG A 12 -9.19 7.33 16.26
N ASN A 13 -9.72 8.54 16.06
CA ASN A 13 -10.95 8.97 16.69
C ASN A 13 -12.18 8.56 15.84
N PRO A 14 -13.10 7.73 16.35
CA PRO A 14 -14.26 7.26 15.59
C PRO A 14 -15.17 8.36 15.03
N LEU A 15 -15.20 9.55 15.66
CA LEU A 15 -16.00 10.68 15.19
C LEU A 15 -15.37 11.39 13.99
N THR A 16 -14.05 11.31 13.84
CA THR A 16 -13.29 12.01 12.79
C THR A 16 -12.67 11.06 11.77
N SER A 17 -12.68 9.75 12.02
CA SER A 17 -11.97 8.75 11.22
C SER A 17 -12.33 8.80 9.74
N ARG A 18 -13.62 8.97 9.41
CA ARG A 18 -14.08 9.13 8.02
C ARG A 18 -13.48 10.36 7.33
N LYS A 19 -13.39 11.48 8.04
CA LYS A 19 -12.82 12.74 7.53
C LYS A 19 -11.31 12.59 7.34
N GLY A 20 -10.62 12.05 8.36
CA GLY A 20 -9.19 11.77 8.27
C GLY A 20 -8.88 10.82 7.12
N PHE A 21 -9.70 9.79 6.93
CA PHE A 21 -9.50 8.85 5.83
C PHE A 21 -9.78 9.45 4.46
N ALA A 22 -10.78 10.33 4.32
CA ALA A 22 -10.98 11.07 3.08
C ALA A 22 -9.77 11.96 2.74
N ALA A 23 -9.14 12.59 3.74
CA ALA A 23 -7.91 13.36 3.56
C ALA A 23 -6.73 12.44 3.16
N LEU A 24 -6.59 11.29 3.80
CA LEU A 24 -5.60 10.25 3.45
C LEU A 24 -5.77 9.84 1.98
N VAL A 25 -6.98 9.47 1.56
CA VAL A 25 -7.26 9.09 0.17
C VAL A 25 -6.86 10.22 -0.77
N SER A 26 -7.28 11.46 -0.50
CA SER A 26 -6.96 12.60 -1.35
C SER A 26 -5.46 12.87 -1.48
N GLU A 27 -4.68 12.71 -0.41
CA GLU A 27 -3.24 12.99 -0.42
C GLU A 27 -2.43 11.90 -1.12
N TYR A 28 -2.80 10.64 -0.92
CA TYR A 28 -1.98 9.50 -1.33
C TYR A 28 -2.44 8.82 -2.62
N SER A 29 -3.65 9.10 -3.11
CA SER A 29 -4.20 8.43 -4.31
C SER A 29 -3.28 8.49 -5.52
N GLU A 30 -2.81 9.69 -5.90
CA GLU A 30 -1.99 9.86 -7.10
C GLU A 30 -0.66 9.09 -7.00
N ARG A 31 0.00 9.17 -5.85
CA ARG A 31 1.30 8.53 -5.64
C ARG A 31 1.20 7.01 -5.62
N LEU A 32 0.22 6.48 -4.88
CA LEU A 32 -0.06 5.04 -4.84
C LEU A 32 -0.46 4.54 -6.23
N TYR A 33 -1.29 5.29 -6.94
CA TYR A 33 -1.66 4.97 -8.32
C TYR A 33 -0.43 4.84 -9.21
N TRP A 34 0.48 5.82 -9.21
CA TRP A 34 1.70 5.76 -10.03
C TRP A 34 2.61 4.61 -9.62
N GLN A 35 2.66 4.26 -8.34
CA GLN A 35 3.39 3.10 -7.87
C GLN A 35 2.78 1.80 -8.40
N ILE A 36 1.46 1.64 -8.30
CA ILE A 36 0.73 0.49 -8.84
C ILE A 36 0.94 0.40 -10.37
N ARG A 37 0.94 1.54 -11.08
CA ARG A 37 1.19 1.62 -12.53
C ARG A 37 2.59 1.16 -12.97
N LYS A 38 3.58 1.14 -12.07
CA LYS A 38 4.88 0.51 -12.37
C LYS A 38 4.79 -1.01 -12.44
N MET A 39 3.78 -1.61 -11.79
CA MET A 39 3.60 -3.06 -11.68
C MET A 39 2.55 -3.59 -12.66
N VAL A 40 1.49 -2.82 -12.95
CA VAL A 40 0.40 -3.25 -13.84
C VAL A 40 0.32 -2.41 -15.12
N LEU A 41 -0.01 -3.06 -16.23
CA LEU A 41 -0.02 -2.44 -17.56
C LEU A 41 -1.27 -1.57 -17.80
N SER A 42 -2.44 -2.03 -17.36
CA SER A 42 -3.72 -1.37 -17.61
C SER A 42 -3.98 -0.23 -16.63
N HIS A 43 -4.63 0.84 -17.12
CA HIS A 43 -5.12 1.92 -16.26
C HIS A 43 -6.26 1.45 -15.36
N ASP A 44 -7.19 0.67 -15.91
CA ASP A 44 -8.35 0.17 -15.19
C ASP A 44 -7.93 -0.77 -14.05
N ASP A 45 -7.02 -1.71 -14.34
CA ASP A 45 -6.44 -2.60 -13.32
C ASP A 45 -5.81 -1.80 -12.17
N ALA A 46 -5.12 -0.70 -12.46
CA ALA A 46 -4.50 0.13 -11.43
C ALA A 46 -5.51 0.91 -10.59
N ASN A 47 -6.58 1.42 -11.19
CA ASN A 47 -7.65 2.08 -10.46
C ASN A 47 -8.42 1.09 -9.56
N ASP A 48 -8.62 -0.14 -10.02
CA ASP A 48 -9.27 -1.18 -9.24
C ASP A 48 -8.39 -1.59 -8.05
N ILE A 49 -7.09 -1.84 -8.28
CA ILE A 49 -6.14 -2.14 -7.21
C ILE A 49 -6.06 -0.97 -6.21
N LEU A 50 -6.02 0.28 -6.68
CA LEU A 50 -5.98 1.44 -5.80
C LEU A 50 -7.21 1.51 -4.88
N GLN A 51 -8.40 1.19 -5.40
CA GLN A 51 -9.60 1.09 -4.58
C GLN A 51 -9.48 -0.02 -3.54
N ASP A 52 -9.03 -1.21 -3.94
CA ASP A 52 -8.81 -2.34 -3.02
C ASP A 52 -7.79 -2.00 -1.91
N VAL A 53 -6.76 -1.23 -2.24
CA VAL A 53 -5.76 -0.73 -1.27
C VAL A 53 -6.43 0.11 -0.20
N PHE A 54 -7.26 1.08 -0.58
CA PHE A 54 -7.94 1.93 0.39
C PHE A 54 -9.00 1.16 1.18
N ILE A 55 -9.73 0.24 0.56
CA ILE A 55 -10.66 -0.64 1.28
C ILE A 55 -9.90 -1.44 2.34
N LYS A 56 -8.78 -2.06 1.97
CA LYS A 56 -7.95 -2.84 2.90
C LYS A 56 -7.34 -1.97 3.99
N ALA A 57 -6.84 -0.78 3.65
CA ALA A 57 -6.33 0.17 4.61
C ALA A 57 -7.43 0.55 5.63
N TRP A 58 -8.62 0.90 5.18
CA TRP A 58 -9.74 1.22 6.07
C TRP A 58 -10.10 0.05 6.99
N THR A 59 -10.22 -1.16 6.45
CA THR A 59 -10.57 -2.36 7.25
C THR A 59 -9.49 -2.78 8.25
N ASN A 60 -8.24 -2.41 8.02
CA ASN A 60 -7.11 -2.76 8.89
C ASN A 60 -6.59 -1.56 9.69
N LEU A 61 -7.28 -0.42 9.64
CA LEU A 61 -6.84 0.81 10.29
C LEU A 61 -6.69 0.62 11.82
N ASP A 62 -7.62 -0.12 12.44
CA ASP A 62 -7.57 -0.43 13.87
C ASP A 62 -6.34 -1.29 14.26
N ASN A 63 -5.78 -2.03 13.30
CA ASN A 63 -4.58 -2.86 13.50
C ASN A 63 -3.28 -2.08 13.26
N PHE A 64 -3.35 -0.85 12.75
CA PHE A 64 -2.19 -0.04 12.48
C PHE A 64 -1.63 0.56 13.78
N ARG A 65 -0.52 -0.02 14.27
CA ARG A 65 0.11 0.36 15.54
C ARG A 65 0.92 1.65 15.49
N GLY A 66 1.16 2.23 14.30
CA GLY A 66 2.02 3.41 14.14
C GLY A 66 3.51 3.13 14.40
N GLU A 67 3.93 1.86 14.28
CA GLU A 67 5.35 1.45 14.37
C GLU A 67 6.15 1.83 13.12
N SER A 68 5.46 2.20 12.04
CA SER A 68 5.99 2.69 10.77
C SER A 68 5.23 3.93 10.32
N LYS A 69 5.76 4.64 9.32
CA LYS A 69 5.04 5.74 8.68
C LYS A 69 3.79 5.21 7.99
N LEU A 70 2.72 5.99 8.01
CA LEU A 70 1.47 5.69 7.34
C LEU A 70 1.69 5.48 5.84
N THR A 71 2.59 6.27 5.23
CA THR A 71 3.01 6.10 3.84
C THR A 71 3.59 4.71 3.60
N THR A 72 4.59 4.30 4.36
CA THR A 72 5.21 2.97 4.26
C THR A 72 4.17 1.85 4.37
N TRP A 73 3.23 1.98 5.31
CA TRP A 73 2.15 1.02 5.48
C TRP A 73 1.22 0.94 4.26
N LEU A 74 0.79 2.09 3.71
CA LEU A 74 -0.07 2.14 2.51
C LEU A 74 0.63 1.55 1.28
N TYR A 75 1.92 1.86 1.09
CA TYR A 75 2.70 1.33 -0.02
C TYR A 75 2.86 -0.19 0.08
N ARG A 76 3.08 -0.74 1.29
CA ARG A 76 3.12 -2.19 1.49
C ARG A 76 1.80 -2.85 1.11
N ILE A 77 0.66 -2.24 1.44
CA ILE A 77 -0.65 -2.74 1.00
C ILE A 77 -0.74 -2.69 -0.53
N ALA A 78 -0.36 -1.56 -1.16
CA ALA A 78 -0.42 -1.40 -2.62
C ALA A 78 0.41 -2.41 -3.40
N ILE A 79 1.62 -2.69 -2.96
CA ILE A 79 2.49 -3.65 -3.64
C ILE A 79 1.93 -5.08 -3.44
N ASN A 80 1.49 -5.43 -2.23
CA ASN A 80 0.87 -6.74 -1.98
C ASN A 80 -0.40 -6.96 -2.80
N GLU A 81 -1.25 -5.95 -2.95
CA GLU A 81 -2.44 -6.04 -3.81
C GLU A 81 -2.07 -6.19 -5.27
N SER A 82 -1.07 -5.46 -5.73
CA SER A 82 -0.57 -5.55 -7.11
C SER A 82 -0.01 -6.94 -7.41
N ILE A 83 0.79 -7.52 -6.51
CA ILE A 83 1.31 -8.90 -6.64
C ILE A 83 0.15 -9.90 -6.64
N THR A 84 -0.78 -9.77 -5.69
CA THR A 84 -1.96 -10.65 -5.61
C THR A 84 -2.77 -10.61 -6.90
N PHE A 85 -2.97 -9.41 -7.47
CA PHE A 85 -3.65 -9.22 -8.73
C PHE A 85 -2.91 -9.90 -9.90
N LEU A 86 -1.59 -9.66 -10.02
CA LEU A 86 -0.76 -10.26 -11.07
C LEU A 86 -0.75 -11.78 -10.99
N ASN A 87 -0.71 -12.35 -9.79
CA ASN A 87 -0.75 -13.79 -9.57
C ASN A 87 -2.09 -14.40 -9.95
N LYS A 88 -3.21 -13.75 -9.60
CA LYS A 88 -4.53 -14.16 -10.10
C LYS A 88 -4.59 -14.15 -11.63
N LYS A 89 -4.06 -13.10 -12.27
CA LYS A 89 -4.02 -12.96 -13.73
C LYS A 89 -3.12 -14.01 -14.40
N ARG A 90 -1.99 -14.36 -13.80
CA ARG A 90 -1.09 -15.43 -14.27
C ARG A 90 -1.73 -16.80 -14.17
N ILE A 91 -2.40 -17.12 -13.06
CA ILE A 91 -3.14 -18.38 -12.88
C ILE A 91 -4.23 -18.51 -13.94
N GLN A 92 -4.98 -17.44 -14.21
CA GLN A 92 -5.98 -17.42 -15.28
C GLN A 92 -5.39 -17.67 -16.68
N ASN A 93 -4.11 -17.34 -16.87
CA ASN A 93 -3.38 -17.50 -18.13
C ASN A 93 -2.45 -18.74 -18.16
N ASN A 94 -2.51 -19.63 -17.15
CA ASN A 94 -1.66 -20.83 -17.04
C ASN A 94 -0.13 -20.57 -17.10
N ILE A 95 0.36 -19.49 -16.49
CA ILE A 95 1.79 -19.16 -16.40
C ILE A 95 2.36 -19.64 -15.05
N SER A 96 3.55 -20.26 -15.04
CA SER A 96 4.25 -20.72 -13.82
C SER A 96 4.65 -19.56 -12.90
N ILE A 97 4.65 -19.80 -11.59
CA ILE A 97 5.01 -18.82 -10.53
C ILE A 97 6.40 -19.19 -10.02
N ASP A 98 7.42 -18.44 -10.42
CA ASP A 98 8.76 -18.49 -9.83
C ASP A 98 9.19 -17.03 -9.54
N ASP A 99 9.39 -16.71 -8.26
CA ASP A 99 9.96 -15.46 -7.69
C ASP A 99 9.13 -14.14 -7.67
N ASP A 100 8.13 -14.04 -6.77
CA ASP A 100 7.48 -12.74 -6.46
C ASP A 100 8.07 -12.01 -5.23
N ASP A 101 8.66 -12.73 -4.25
CA ASP A 101 9.11 -12.14 -2.99
C ASP A 101 10.34 -11.24 -3.13
N THR A 102 11.26 -11.56 -4.05
CA THR A 102 12.44 -10.73 -4.33
C THR A 102 12.07 -9.42 -5.04
N PHE A 103 11.03 -9.43 -5.88
CA PHE A 103 10.54 -8.23 -6.56
C PHE A 103 9.88 -7.25 -5.59
N LEU A 104 9.13 -7.77 -4.61
CA LEU A 104 8.52 -7.01 -3.52
C LEU A 104 9.57 -6.22 -2.72
N LEU A 105 10.64 -6.90 -2.29
CA LEU A 105 11.71 -6.30 -1.50
C LEU A 105 12.45 -5.19 -2.27
N ASN A 106 12.86 -5.45 -3.51
CA ASN A 106 13.54 -4.46 -4.34
C ASN A 106 12.66 -3.23 -4.63
N THR A 107 11.34 -3.43 -4.81
CA THR A 107 10.40 -2.34 -5.07
C THR A 107 10.18 -1.49 -3.81
N ILE A 108 10.11 -2.12 -2.65
CA ILE A 108 10.01 -1.43 -1.36
C ILE A 108 11.31 -0.67 -1.07
N GLU A 109 12.48 -1.29 -1.24
CA GLU A 109 13.79 -0.67 -0.98
C GLU A 109 14.12 0.50 -1.91
N SER A 110 13.59 0.49 -3.14
CA SER A 110 13.78 1.57 -4.10
C SER A 110 12.80 2.74 -3.93
N ASP A 111 11.86 2.65 -2.99
CA ASP A 111 10.93 3.74 -2.72
C ASP A 111 11.60 4.87 -1.95
N GLU A 112 11.42 6.10 -2.41
CA GLU A 112 11.96 7.32 -1.77
C GLU A 112 11.42 7.52 -0.34
N TYR A 113 10.25 6.93 -0.02
CA TYR A 113 9.62 6.98 1.30
C TYR A 113 9.92 5.75 2.16
N PHE A 114 10.80 4.86 1.69
CA PHE A 114 11.25 3.71 2.46
C PHE A 114 12.16 4.14 3.60
N ASP A 115 11.82 3.73 4.82
CA ASP A 115 12.65 3.91 5.99
C ASP A 115 13.46 2.64 6.22
N GLY A 116 14.79 2.71 6.09
CA GLY A 116 15.68 1.54 6.10
C GLY A 116 15.60 0.69 7.38
N ASP A 117 15.12 1.26 8.48
CA ASP A 117 14.87 0.55 9.74
C ASP A 117 13.71 -0.48 9.65
N GLU A 118 12.78 -0.32 8.69
CA GLU A 118 11.68 -1.28 8.44
C GLU A 118 12.13 -2.49 7.62
N ALA A 119 13.10 -2.33 6.70
CA ALA A 119 13.69 -3.41 5.90
C ALA A 119 14.22 -4.55 6.78
N GLN A 120 14.94 -4.16 7.83
CA GLN A 120 15.52 -5.08 8.80
C GLN A 120 14.47 -5.83 9.62
N LYS A 121 13.30 -5.24 9.87
CA LYS A 121 12.19 -5.90 10.57
C LYS A 121 11.45 -6.91 9.68
N LEU A 122 11.38 -6.64 8.37
CA LEU A 122 10.79 -7.57 7.39
C LEU A 122 11.65 -8.82 7.18
N LEU A 123 12.97 -8.74 7.37
CA LEU A 123 13.91 -9.86 7.30
C LEU A 123 13.83 -10.86 8.47
N GLN A 124 13.13 -10.52 9.57
CA GLN A 124 13.10 -11.33 10.80
C GLN A 124 11.80 -12.11 11.03
N LYS A 125 10.92 -12.26 10.04
CA LYS A 125 9.70 -13.08 10.19
C LYS A 125 9.59 -14.21 9.19
#